data_AF-A0A9E0LI98-F1
#
_entry.id   AF-A0A9E0LI98-F1
#
_cell.length_a   1.000
_cell.length_b   1.000
_cell.length_c   1.000
_cell.angle_alpha   90.00
_cell.angle_beta   90.00
_cell.angle_gamma   90.00
#
_symmetry.space_group_name_H-M   'P 1'
#
loop_
_entity.id
_entity.type
_entity.pdbx_description
1 polymer ?
#
loop_
_entity_poly.entity_id
_entity_poly.type
_entity_poly.pdbx_seq_one_letter_code
_entity_poly.pdbx_strand_id
1 'polypeptide(L)'
;MKKGFATILTALVAVSASTLINANVANAQGATNVSELTDVVGNEWAYNALKELVNSDCHVLVGYPDRTYRGQKSTTRFELAAALYKYEQCIQERLAKKADKADLEKFAALLEEFRGELNQLKARVDSLEARMKAVEEKNAEQDMRLAYAERQKGFIWERLVKGTFIDVRDIGVGVGRGARAIYEYMF
;
A
#
# COMPACT_ATOMS: atom_id res chain seq x y z
N MET A 1 -0.68 -28.22 -72.38
CA MET A 1 0.02 -26.93 -72.13
C MET A 1 0.87 -27.08 -70.87
N LYS A 2 2.14 -26.65 -70.96
CA LYS A 2 3.16 -26.46 -69.90
C LYS A 2 3.66 -27.68 -69.11
N LYS A 3 4.82 -28.16 -69.58
CA LYS A 3 5.90 -28.76 -68.78
C LYS A 3 6.57 -27.65 -67.94
N GLY A 4 7.13 -27.97 -66.78
CA GLY A 4 8.16 -27.14 -66.14
C GLY A 4 8.16 -27.20 -64.61
N PHE A 5 9.38 -27.33 -64.05
CA PHE A 5 9.80 -27.43 -62.64
C PHE A 5 10.04 -28.88 -62.16
N ALA A 6 11.12 -29.50 -62.62
CA ALA A 6 12.48 -29.36 -62.06
C ALA A 6 12.58 -30.07 -60.69
N THR A 7 12.96 -31.35 -60.59
CA THR A 7 14.37 -31.80 -60.42
C THR A 7 15.16 -30.88 -59.47
N ILE A 8 15.60 -31.29 -58.27
CA ILE A 8 16.84 -32.07 -58.00
C ILE A 8 17.18 -31.92 -56.49
N LEU A 9 17.89 -32.90 -55.90
CA LEU A 9 18.66 -32.87 -54.62
C LEU A 9 17.80 -32.80 -53.33
N THR A 10 17.81 -33.75 -52.39
CA THR A 10 18.89 -34.59 -51.86
C THR A 10 18.31 -35.82 -51.17
N ALA A 11 18.85 -36.99 -51.51
CA ALA A 11 18.82 -38.16 -50.63
C ALA A 11 20.00 -38.06 -49.65
N LEU A 12 19.76 -38.27 -48.35
CA LEU A 12 20.80 -38.86 -47.48
C LEU A 12 20.16 -39.55 -46.27
N VAL A 13 20.11 -40.87 -46.38
CA VAL A 13 20.20 -41.93 -45.36
C VAL A 13 20.25 -41.43 -43.90
N ALA A 14 19.13 -41.57 -43.19
CA ALA A 14 19.08 -41.50 -41.73
C ALA A 14 19.11 -42.92 -41.14
N VAL A 15 20.28 -43.56 -41.16
CA VAL A 15 20.59 -44.70 -40.27
C VAL A 15 22.03 -44.56 -39.81
N SER A 16 22.21 -44.02 -38.62
CA SER A 16 23.32 -44.36 -37.75
C SER A 16 22.76 -44.59 -36.36
N ALA A 17 22.72 -45.86 -36.00
CA ALA A 17 22.50 -46.34 -34.65
C ALA A 17 23.48 -45.65 -33.70
N SER A 18 22.96 -44.75 -32.86
CA SER A 18 23.64 -44.36 -31.63
C SER A 18 23.00 -45.15 -30.52
N THR A 19 23.51 -46.38 -30.38
CA THR A 19 23.40 -47.21 -29.20
C THR A 19 23.67 -46.40 -27.93
N LEU A 20 22.69 -46.44 -27.02
CA LEU A 20 22.82 -46.42 -25.56
C LEU A 20 24.12 -45.82 -25.01
N ILE A 21 24.06 -44.53 -24.66
CA ILE A 21 24.75 -44.05 -23.47
C ILE A 21 23.67 -43.54 -22.51
N ASN A 22 22.81 -44.45 -22.04
CA ASN A 22 22.33 -44.35 -20.66
C ASN A 22 23.50 -44.77 -19.78
N ALA A 23 24.54 -43.94 -19.72
CA ALA A 23 25.37 -43.91 -18.55
C ALA A 23 24.41 -43.51 -17.43
N ASN A 24 24.11 -44.46 -16.54
CA ASN A 24 23.67 -44.12 -15.21
C ASN A 24 24.65 -43.06 -14.73
N VAL A 25 24.22 -41.79 -14.76
CA VAL A 25 24.80 -40.76 -13.93
C VAL A 25 24.41 -41.23 -12.54
N ALA A 26 25.20 -42.16 -12.00
CA ALA A 26 25.12 -42.57 -10.63
C ALA A 26 25.13 -41.25 -9.88
N ASN A 27 24.02 -41.01 -9.21
CA ASN A 27 23.66 -39.78 -8.53
C ASN A 27 24.85 -39.39 -7.63
N ALA A 28 25.80 -38.61 -8.15
CA ALA A 28 26.88 -38.02 -7.37
C ALA A 28 26.34 -36.77 -6.65
N GLN A 29 25.09 -36.86 -6.20
CA GLN A 29 24.51 -35.91 -5.30
C GLN A 29 25.09 -36.23 -3.94
N GLY A 30 25.96 -35.35 -3.47
CA GLY A 30 26.45 -35.39 -2.10
C GLY A 30 25.30 -35.26 -1.11
N ALA A 31 25.56 -35.62 0.14
CA ALA A 31 24.56 -35.56 1.21
C ALA A 31 23.87 -34.18 1.26
N THR A 32 22.54 -34.19 1.21
CA THR A 32 21.69 -32.98 1.27
C THR A 32 21.05 -32.79 2.63
N ASN A 33 21.33 -33.68 3.58
CA ASN A 33 20.99 -33.53 4.99
C ASN A 33 22.20 -33.85 5.88
N VAL A 34 22.34 -33.15 7.00
CA VAL A 34 23.42 -33.45 7.97
C VAL A 34 23.29 -34.85 8.57
N SER A 35 22.07 -35.40 8.69
CA SER A 35 21.88 -36.78 9.15
C SER A 35 22.40 -37.84 8.17
N GLU A 36 22.66 -37.47 6.91
CA GLU A 36 23.22 -38.38 5.91
C GLU A 36 24.76 -38.40 5.94
N LEU A 37 25.38 -37.45 6.64
CA LEU A 37 26.82 -37.38 6.79
C LEU A 37 27.32 -38.41 7.80
N THR A 38 28.40 -39.10 7.43
CA THR A 38 28.96 -40.21 8.21
C THR A 38 30.00 -39.76 9.25
N ASP A 39 30.55 -38.55 9.08
CA ASP A 39 31.66 -37.99 9.85
C ASP A 39 31.25 -36.85 10.80
N VAL A 40 29.98 -36.42 10.77
CA VAL A 40 29.48 -35.33 11.63
C VAL A 40 28.50 -35.90 12.65
N VAL A 41 28.85 -35.81 13.93
CA VAL A 41 28.07 -36.39 15.03
C VAL A 41 27.27 -35.30 15.77
N GLY A 42 26.08 -35.64 16.26
CA GLY A 42 25.10 -34.70 16.85
C GLY A 42 25.56 -33.86 18.05
N ASN A 43 26.69 -34.18 18.69
CA ASN A 43 27.21 -33.46 19.87
C ASN A 43 28.38 -32.51 19.54
N GLU A 44 28.72 -32.32 18.26
CA GLU A 44 29.78 -31.40 17.86
C GLU A 44 29.29 -29.96 17.78
N TRP A 45 30.15 -29.00 18.12
CA TRP A 45 29.85 -27.57 18.07
C TRP A 45 29.38 -27.11 16.68
N ALA A 46 29.86 -27.76 15.62
CA ALA A 46 29.53 -27.45 14.24
C ALA A 46 28.22 -28.08 13.75
N TYR A 47 27.67 -29.08 14.47
CA TYR A 47 26.49 -29.83 14.03
C TYR A 47 25.28 -28.93 13.80
N ASN A 48 24.98 -28.05 14.76
CA ASN A 48 23.85 -27.13 14.65
C ASN A 48 24.04 -26.13 13.50
N ALA A 49 25.28 -25.63 13.31
CA ALA A 49 25.57 -24.74 12.20
C ALA A 49 25.39 -25.45 10.86
N LEU A 50 25.94 -26.65 10.69
CA LEU A 50 25.78 -27.46 9.48
C LEU A 50 24.30 -27.79 9.24
N LYS A 51 23.55 -28.12 10.29
CA LYS A 51 22.12 -28.43 10.18
C LYS A 51 21.36 -27.26 9.60
N GLU A 52 21.62 -26.05 10.08
CA GLU A 52 21.03 -24.84 9.52
C GLU A 52 21.50 -24.57 8.08
N LEU A 53 22.79 -24.73 7.75
CA LEU A 53 23.29 -24.44 6.41
C LEU A 53 22.85 -25.45 5.33
N VAL A 54 22.67 -26.71 5.71
CA VAL A 54 22.31 -27.81 4.80
C VAL A 54 20.79 -27.98 4.72
N ASN A 55 20.07 -27.91 5.84
CA ASN A 55 18.63 -28.15 5.88
C ASN A 55 17.78 -26.88 5.67
N SER A 56 18.37 -25.68 5.73
CA SER A 56 17.65 -24.48 5.32
C SER A 56 17.46 -24.47 3.81
N ASP A 57 16.36 -23.86 3.35
CA ASP A 57 15.96 -23.73 1.93
C ASP A 57 17.11 -23.30 0.99
N CYS A 58 18.12 -22.62 1.53
CA CYS A 58 19.26 -22.10 0.80
C CYS A 58 20.37 -23.07 0.41
N HIS A 59 20.38 -24.32 0.91
CA HIS A 59 21.34 -25.38 0.52
C HIS A 59 22.77 -24.85 0.28
N VAL A 60 23.33 -24.14 1.25
CA VAL A 60 24.59 -23.39 1.09
C VAL A 60 25.79 -24.34 1.02
N LEU A 61 25.68 -25.49 1.70
CA LEU A 61 26.68 -26.53 1.74
C LEU A 61 26.07 -27.85 1.27
N VAL A 62 26.84 -28.61 0.51
CA VAL A 62 26.52 -29.96 0.06
C VAL A 62 27.68 -30.86 0.48
N GLY A 63 27.37 -32.02 1.06
CA GLY A 63 28.39 -32.99 1.45
C GLY A 63 29.17 -33.53 0.24
N TYR A 64 30.28 -34.20 0.49
CA TYR A 64 30.98 -34.93 -0.57
C TYR A 64 30.15 -36.14 -1.04
N PRO A 65 30.39 -36.66 -2.26
CA PRO A 65 29.68 -37.83 -2.78
C PRO A 65 29.85 -39.10 -1.94
N ASP A 66 30.90 -39.17 -1.12
CA ASP A 66 31.16 -40.25 -0.15
C ASP A 66 30.41 -40.07 1.17
N ARG A 67 29.48 -39.10 1.25
CA ARG A 67 28.70 -38.76 2.44
C ARG A 67 29.57 -38.32 3.62
N THR A 68 30.66 -37.62 3.34
CA THR A 68 31.48 -36.95 4.36
C THR A 68 31.41 -35.43 4.20
N TYR A 69 31.69 -34.68 5.27
CA TYR A 69 31.87 -33.22 5.23
C TYR A 69 33.35 -32.82 5.30
N ARG A 70 34.18 -33.65 5.93
CA ARG A 70 35.63 -33.50 6.10
C ARG A 70 36.01 -32.22 6.86
N GLY A 71 35.37 -31.98 8.00
CA GLY A 71 35.54 -30.75 8.80
C GLY A 71 36.98 -30.48 9.26
N GLN A 72 37.79 -31.51 9.46
CA GLN A 72 39.21 -31.39 9.87
C GLN A 72 40.14 -31.00 8.71
N LYS A 73 39.66 -31.00 7.46
CA LYS A 73 40.45 -30.63 6.30
C LYS A 73 40.44 -29.10 6.12
N SER A 74 41.57 -28.53 5.75
CA SER A 74 41.64 -27.12 5.36
C SER A 74 40.79 -26.84 4.11
N THR A 75 39.91 -25.85 4.20
CA THR A 75 39.10 -25.38 3.07
C THR A 75 39.95 -24.64 2.04
N THR A 76 39.69 -24.87 0.76
CA THR A 76 40.31 -24.09 -0.31
C THR A 76 39.63 -22.72 -0.47
N ARG A 77 40.37 -21.72 -0.96
CA ARG A 77 39.80 -20.38 -1.23
C ARG A 77 38.60 -20.44 -2.19
N PHE A 78 38.59 -21.40 -3.12
CA PHE A 78 37.50 -21.57 -4.09
C PHE A 78 36.24 -22.16 -3.45
N GLU A 79 36.38 -23.17 -2.59
CA GLU A 79 35.25 -23.75 -1.86
C GLU A 79 34.59 -22.71 -0.95
N LEU A 80 35.41 -21.90 -0.25
CA LEU A 80 34.90 -20.81 0.58
C LEU A 80 34.17 -19.74 -0.25
N ALA A 81 34.71 -19.35 -1.41
CA ALA A 81 34.08 -18.36 -2.29
C ALA A 81 32.73 -18.85 -2.83
N ALA A 82 32.64 -20.13 -3.22
CA ALA A 82 31.39 -20.72 -3.68
C ALA A 82 30.32 -20.74 -2.57
N ALA A 83 30.70 -21.11 -1.34
CA ALA A 83 29.81 -21.10 -0.18
C ALA A 83 29.31 -19.68 0.14
N LEU A 84 30.20 -18.68 0.13
CA LEU A 84 29.83 -17.28 0.36
C LEU A 84 28.87 -16.75 -0.71
N TYR A 85 29.11 -17.06 -1.98
CA TYR A 85 28.23 -16.66 -3.08
C TYR A 85 26.82 -17.26 -2.94
N LYS A 86 26.73 -18.54 -2.55
CA LYS A 86 25.44 -19.20 -2.29
C LYS A 86 24.72 -18.61 -1.08
N TYR A 87 25.47 -18.26 -0.03
CA TYR A 87 24.91 -17.59 1.13
C TYR A 87 24.40 -16.17 0.81
N GLU A 88 25.07 -15.44 -0.07
CA GLU A 88 24.58 -14.14 -0.55
C GLU A 88 23.26 -14.27 -1.31
N GLN A 89 23.17 -15.19 -2.27
CA GLN A 89 21.92 -15.46 -3.03
C GLN A 89 20.76 -15.81 -2.08
N CYS A 90 21.04 -16.68 -1.12
CA CYS A 90 20.11 -17.07 -0.06
C CYS A 90 19.53 -15.87 0.71
N ILE A 91 20.41 -14.98 1.18
CA ILE A 91 19.99 -13.79 1.92
C ILE A 91 19.10 -12.90 1.04
N GLN A 92 19.49 -12.68 -0.21
CA GLN A 92 18.72 -11.86 -1.14
C GLN A 92 17.31 -12.42 -1.36
N GLU A 93 17.18 -13.72 -1.61
CA GLU A 93 15.88 -14.37 -1.77
C GLU A 93 15.03 -14.31 -0.50
N ARG A 94 15.65 -14.51 0.68
CA ARG A 94 14.95 -14.41 1.96
C ARG A 94 14.48 -12.99 2.24
N LEU A 95 15.31 -11.98 1.97
CA LEU A 95 14.95 -10.58 2.12
C LEU A 95 13.80 -10.20 1.20
N ALA A 96 13.85 -10.61 -0.07
CA ALA A 96 12.77 -10.40 -1.04
C ALA A 96 11.45 -11.02 -0.57
N LYS A 97 11.48 -12.23 0.02
CA LYS A 97 10.26 -12.92 0.50
C LYS A 97 9.70 -12.34 1.81
N LYS A 98 10.56 -11.86 2.72
CA LYS A 98 10.14 -11.46 4.07
C LYS A 98 9.58 -10.03 4.16
N ALA A 99 10.08 -9.12 3.32
CA ALA A 99 9.70 -7.71 3.36
C ALA A 99 8.40 -7.42 2.58
N ASP A 100 8.10 -8.16 1.51
CA ASP A 100 7.01 -7.73 0.63
C ASP A 100 5.64 -8.17 1.15
N LYS A 101 5.39 -9.46 1.38
CA LYS A 101 3.99 -9.93 1.47
C LYS A 101 3.28 -9.51 2.77
N ALA A 102 3.91 -9.74 3.92
CA ALA A 102 3.30 -9.45 5.22
C ALA A 102 3.18 -7.95 5.49
N ASP A 103 4.12 -7.15 5.00
CA ASP A 103 4.09 -5.70 5.17
C ASP A 103 3.16 -5.05 4.13
N LEU A 104 3.06 -5.56 2.89
CA LEU A 104 2.04 -5.14 1.91
C LEU A 104 0.62 -5.35 2.45
N GLU A 105 0.34 -6.48 3.10
CA GLU A 105 -0.97 -6.75 3.70
C GLU A 105 -1.29 -5.76 4.82
N LYS A 106 -0.32 -5.43 5.69
CA LYS A 106 -0.48 -4.39 6.72
C LYS A 106 -0.65 -3.00 6.12
N PHE A 107 0.13 -2.65 5.09
CA PHE A 107 -0.01 -1.37 4.40
C PHE A 107 -1.38 -1.23 3.74
N ALA A 108 -1.88 -2.29 3.10
CA ALA A 108 -3.22 -2.30 2.52
C ALA A 108 -4.32 -2.13 3.59
N ALA A 109 -4.19 -2.81 4.73
CA ALA A 109 -5.11 -2.66 5.87
C ALA A 109 -5.10 -1.23 6.42
N LEU A 110 -3.91 -0.66 6.65
CA LEU A 110 -3.77 0.73 7.10
C LEU A 110 -4.37 1.72 6.09
N LEU A 111 -4.12 1.55 4.79
CA LEU A 111 -4.67 2.45 3.77
C LEU A 111 -6.20 2.43 3.76
N GLU A 112 -6.83 1.28 4.02
CA GLU A 112 -8.29 1.19 4.13
C GLU A 112 -8.80 1.91 5.38
N GLU A 113 -8.13 1.75 6.52
CA GLU A 113 -8.42 2.48 7.76
C GLU A 113 -8.28 3.99 7.57
N PHE A 114 -7.17 4.45 7.00
CA PHE A 114 -6.93 5.87 6.69
C PHE A 114 -8.01 6.44 5.77
N ARG A 115 -8.45 5.67 4.77
CA ARG A 115 -9.55 6.09 3.88
C ARG A 115 -10.87 6.21 4.64
N GLY A 116 -11.15 5.28 5.55
CA GLY A 116 -12.29 5.35 6.46
C GLY A 116 -12.26 6.59 7.36
N GLU A 117 -11.11 6.88 7.96
CA GLU A 117 -10.92 8.06 8.81
C GLU A 117 -11.06 9.37 8.03
N LEU A 118 -10.53 9.44 6.80
CA LEU A 118 -10.69 10.62 5.94
C LEU A 118 -12.16 10.86 5.56
N ASN A 119 -12.93 9.80 5.28
CA ASN A 119 -14.37 9.92 5.05
C ASN A 119 -15.12 10.43 6.28
N GLN A 120 -14.76 9.93 7.46
CA GLN A 120 -15.35 10.39 8.71
C GLN A 120 -14.99 11.85 9.02
N LEU A 121 -13.73 12.23 8.76
CA LEU A 121 -13.27 13.61 8.91
C LEU A 121 -14.02 14.54 7.94
N LYS A 122 -14.18 14.13 6.68
CA LYS A 122 -14.97 14.87 5.70
C LYS A 122 -16.41 15.07 6.17
N ALA A 123 -17.07 14.02 6.65
CA ALA A 123 -18.44 14.13 7.18
C ALA A 123 -18.53 15.10 8.36
N ARG A 124 -17.50 15.15 9.23
CA ARG A 124 -17.42 16.13 10.33
C ARG A 124 -17.23 17.56 9.83
N VAL A 125 -16.40 17.77 8.81
CA VAL A 125 -16.21 19.08 8.17
C VAL A 125 -17.52 19.54 7.52
N ASP A 126 -18.16 18.70 6.72
CA ASP A 126 -19.43 19.02 6.06
C ASP A 126 -20.53 19.37 7.10
N SER A 127 -20.56 18.67 8.25
CA SER A 127 -21.46 18.97 9.37
C SER A 127 -21.14 20.30 10.07
N LEU A 128 -19.85 20.60 10.27
CA LEU A 128 -19.41 21.86 10.85
C LEU A 128 -19.73 23.05 9.94
N GLU A 129 -19.53 22.91 8.64
CA GLU A 129 -19.90 23.93 7.63
C GLU A 129 -21.42 24.19 7.65
N ALA A 130 -22.24 23.14 7.69
CA ALA A 130 -23.69 23.30 7.80
C ALA A 130 -24.11 24.02 9.09
N ARG A 131 -23.46 23.71 10.22
CA ARG A 131 -23.71 24.38 11.51
C ARG A 131 -23.26 25.84 11.48
N MET A 132 -22.12 26.14 10.87
CA MET A 132 -21.61 27.50 10.71
C MET A 132 -22.60 28.34 9.90
N LYS A 133 -23.06 27.84 8.75
CA LYS A 133 -24.06 28.51 7.92
C LYS A 133 -25.37 28.79 8.68
N ALA A 134 -25.87 27.81 9.43
CA ALA A 134 -27.07 28.00 10.24
C ALA A 134 -26.90 29.05 11.36
N VAL A 135 -25.68 29.18 11.91
CA VAL A 135 -25.35 30.24 12.89
C VAL A 135 -25.27 31.60 12.21
N GLU A 136 -24.64 31.69 11.04
CA GLU A 136 -24.56 32.92 10.25
C GLU A 136 -25.95 33.44 9.86
N GLU A 137 -26.84 32.56 9.38
CA GLU A 137 -28.22 32.90 9.05
C GLU A 137 -28.99 33.42 10.27
N LYS A 138 -28.83 32.77 11.43
CA LYS A 138 -29.45 33.22 12.68
C LYS A 138 -28.93 34.57 13.15
N ASN A 139 -27.62 34.81 13.03
CA ASN A 139 -27.02 36.09 13.40
C ASN A 139 -27.54 37.20 12.47
N ALA A 140 -27.60 36.96 11.16
CA ALA A 140 -28.16 37.92 10.21
C ALA A 140 -29.65 38.22 10.51
N GLU A 141 -30.44 37.21 10.85
CA GLU A 141 -31.83 37.42 11.28
C GLU A 141 -31.91 38.25 12.57
N GLN A 142 -31.05 37.98 13.55
CA GLN A 142 -30.99 38.75 14.79
C GLN A 142 -30.59 40.20 14.55
N ASP A 143 -29.60 40.46 13.71
CA ASP A 143 -29.18 41.81 13.34
C ASP A 143 -30.31 42.58 12.66
N MET A 144 -31.07 41.93 11.77
CA MET A 144 -32.27 42.54 11.16
C MET A 144 -33.35 42.85 12.20
N ARG A 145 -33.58 41.95 13.17
CA ARG A 145 -34.56 42.17 14.25
C ARG A 145 -34.14 43.32 15.16
N LEU A 146 -32.85 43.44 15.49
CA LEU A 146 -32.31 44.54 16.27
C LEU A 146 -32.44 45.86 15.53
N ALA A 147 -32.03 45.92 14.26
CA ALA A 147 -32.17 47.11 13.42
C ALA A 147 -33.62 47.57 13.29
N TYR A 148 -34.56 46.63 13.12
CA TYR A 148 -35.99 46.93 13.11
C TYR A 148 -36.47 47.52 14.43
N ALA A 149 -36.10 46.90 15.56
CA ALA A 149 -36.48 47.36 16.89
C ALA A 149 -35.88 48.74 17.23
N GLU A 150 -34.64 49.01 16.86
CA GLU A 150 -33.99 50.32 17.04
C GLU A 150 -34.69 51.41 16.22
N ARG A 151 -35.05 51.13 14.97
CA ARG A 151 -35.85 52.06 14.15
C ARG A 151 -37.21 52.34 14.76
N GLN A 152 -37.91 51.30 15.26
CA GLN A 152 -39.19 51.49 15.93
C GLN A 152 -39.06 52.36 17.18
N LYS A 153 -38.03 52.11 18.01
CA LYS A 153 -37.74 52.96 19.16
C LYS A 153 -37.52 54.41 18.74
N GLY A 154 -36.68 54.66 17.75
CA GLY A 154 -36.40 56.02 17.25
C GLY A 154 -37.66 56.75 16.78
N PHE A 155 -38.51 56.07 15.99
CA PHE A 155 -39.78 56.62 15.52
C PHE A 155 -40.74 56.98 16.67
N ILE A 156 -40.87 56.08 17.65
CA ILE A 156 -41.71 56.29 18.83
C ILE A 156 -41.18 57.49 19.64
N TRP A 157 -39.87 57.55 19.87
CA TRP A 157 -39.23 58.67 20.57
C TRP A 157 -39.47 60.01 19.88
N GLU A 158 -39.32 60.07 18.55
CA GLU A 158 -39.56 61.29 17.78
C GLU A 158 -41.01 61.80 17.92
N ARG A 159 -41.99 60.88 17.85
CA ARG A 159 -43.41 61.23 18.00
C ARG A 159 -43.76 61.68 19.41
N LEU A 160 -43.17 61.05 20.43
CA LEU A 160 -43.33 61.44 21.83
C LEU A 160 -42.79 62.86 22.08
N VAL A 161 -41.59 63.17 21.57
CA VAL A 161 -40.98 64.51 21.72
C VAL A 161 -41.80 65.59 21.00
N LYS A 162 -42.36 65.29 19.83
CA LYS A 162 -43.16 66.23 19.04
C LYS A 162 -44.62 66.39 19.53
N GLY A 163 -45.06 65.63 20.54
CA GLY A 163 -46.43 65.69 21.06
C GLY A 163 -47.51 65.19 20.10
N THR A 164 -47.11 64.40 19.09
CA THR A 164 -48.02 63.88 18.05
C THR A 164 -48.58 62.51 18.42
N PHE A 165 -49.86 62.27 18.16
CA PHE A 165 -50.53 61.00 18.45
C PHE A 165 -49.88 59.81 17.70
N ILE A 166 -49.77 58.66 18.37
CA ILE A 166 -49.23 57.41 17.81
C ILE A 166 -50.42 56.50 17.48
N ASP A 167 -50.69 56.24 16.20
CA ASP A 167 -51.63 55.20 15.77
C ASP A 167 -50.89 53.85 15.68
N VAL A 168 -51.52 52.77 16.13
CA VAL A 168 -50.96 51.40 16.07
C VAL A 168 -50.62 50.98 14.64
N ARG A 169 -51.36 51.51 13.65
CA ARG A 169 -51.07 51.28 12.23
C ARG A 169 -49.74 51.90 11.81
N ASP A 170 -49.40 53.10 12.32
CA ASP A 170 -48.16 53.83 11.97
C ASP A 170 -46.89 53.12 12.46
N ILE A 171 -46.99 52.29 13.50
CA ILE A 171 -45.88 51.48 14.04
C ILE A 171 -45.38 50.46 13.00
N GLY A 172 -46.26 49.99 12.11
CA GLY A 172 -45.91 49.09 10.99
C GLY A 172 -45.57 49.83 9.68
N VAL A 173 -46.28 50.93 9.35
CA VAL A 173 -46.13 51.60 8.04
C VAL A 173 -44.95 52.58 7.97
N GLY A 174 -44.47 53.10 9.10
CA GLY A 174 -43.27 53.96 9.16
C GLY A 174 -42.00 53.29 8.60
N VAL A 175 -41.99 51.95 8.51
CA VAL A 175 -40.87 51.13 8.04
C VAL A 175 -40.95 50.84 6.53
N GLY A 176 -42.13 50.82 5.93
CA GLY A 176 -42.35 50.39 4.54
C GLY A 176 -41.87 51.37 3.46
N ARG A 177 -41.79 52.68 3.77
CA ARG A 177 -41.35 53.69 2.78
C ARG A 177 -39.84 53.68 2.50
N GLY A 178 -39.02 53.14 3.40
CA GLY A 178 -37.58 52.95 3.18
C GLY A 178 -37.18 51.54 2.72
N ALA A 179 -38.04 50.53 2.93
CA ALA A 179 -37.76 49.14 2.58
C ALA A 179 -37.60 48.92 1.06
N ARG A 180 -38.29 49.70 0.21
CA ARG A 180 -38.18 49.57 -1.25
C ARG A 180 -36.81 49.96 -1.81
N ALA A 181 -36.06 50.83 -1.11
CA ALA A 181 -34.75 51.29 -1.56
C ALA A 181 -33.61 50.31 -1.25
N ILE A 182 -33.81 49.34 -0.34
CA ILE A 182 -32.74 48.40 0.07
C ILE A 182 -32.75 47.11 -0.76
N TYR A 183 -33.88 46.75 -1.37
CA TYR A 183 -33.97 45.62 -2.29
C TYR A 183 -33.26 45.86 -3.64
N GLU A 184 -33.00 47.12 -4.00
CA GLU A 184 -32.38 47.50 -5.28
C GLU A 184 -30.83 47.53 -5.23
N TYR A 185 -30.23 47.37 -4.04
CA TYR A 185 -28.77 47.41 -3.84
C TYR A 185 -28.15 46.09 -3.37
N MET A 186 -28.93 45.02 -3.23
CA MET A 186 -28.47 43.74 -2.68
C MET A 186 -28.79 42.51 -3.54
N PHE A 187 -29.02 42.73 -4.85
CA PHE A 187 -28.99 41.71 -5.91
C PHE A 187 -28.37 42.30 -7.18
#